data_AF-A0A560MC50-F1
#
_entry.id   AF-A0A560MC50-F1
#
_cell.length_a   1.000
_cell.length_b   1.000
_cell.length_c   1.000
_cell.angle_alpha   90.00
_cell.angle_beta   90.00
_cell.angle_gamma   90.00
#
_symmetry.space_group_name_H-M   'P 1'
#
loop_
_entity.id
_entity.type
_entity.pdbx_description
1 polymer ?
#
loop_
_entity_poly.entity_id
_entity_poly.type
_entity_poly.pdbx_seq_one_letter_code
_entity_poly.pdbx_strand_id
1 'polypeptide(L)' 'MGISQAKALQEKAEMFERRAESAADSISRQHYKEMAAHYRRLATEHLEISRDEPARQA' A
#
# COMPACT_ATOMS: atom_id res chain seq x y z
N MET A 1 3.14 0.36 20.53
CA MET A 1 3.89 0.38 19.25
C MET A 1 2.89 0.66 18.14
N GLY A 2 2.98 1.82 17.48
CA GLY A 2 2.08 2.15 16.38
C GLY A 2 2.38 1.28 15.15
N ILE A 3 1.35 0.97 14.36
CA ILE A 3 1.52 0.31 13.07
C ILE A 3 2.46 1.18 12.21
N SER A 4 3.51 0.59 11.64
CA SER A 4 4.41 1.32 10.75
C SER A 4 3.65 1.80 9.52
N GLN A 5 4.00 2.98 9.00
CA GLN A 5 3.28 3.59 7.88
C GLN A 5 3.24 2.68 6.65
N ALA A 6 4.35 1.97 6.37
CA ALA A 6 4.40 0.94 5.33
C ALA A 6 3.38 -0.20 5.54
N LYS A 7 3.21 -0.67 6.78
CA LYS A 7 2.23 -1.70 7.12
C LYS A 7 0.80 -1.20 6.94
N ALA A 8 0.50 0.04 7.32
CA ALA A 8 -0.82 0.65 7.10
C ALA A 8 -1.15 0.78 5.59
N LEU A 9 -0.15 1.11 4.76
CA LEU A 9 -0.30 1.18 3.31
C LEU A 9 -0.52 -0.21 2.71
N GLN A 10 0.18 -1.22 3.20
CA GLN A 10 0.00 -2.61 2.78
C GLN A 10 -1.38 -3.15 3.14
N GLU A 11 -1.85 -2.94 4.36
CA GLU A 11 -3.21 -3.31 4.78
C GLU A 11 -4.29 -2.63 3.92
N LYS A 12 -4.06 -1.37 3.54
CA LYS A 12 -4.96 -0.65 2.63
C LYS A 12 -4.95 -1.24 1.22
N ALA A 13 -3.79 -1.65 0.71
CA ALA A 13 -3.70 -2.35 -0.57
C ALA A 13 -4.49 -3.66 -0.56
N GLU A 14 -4.32 -4.49 0.48
CA GLU A 14 -5.05 -5.75 0.63
C GLU A 14 -6.56 -5.55 0.74
N MET A 15 -7.02 -4.50 1.42
CA MET A 15 -8.44 -4.14 1.46
C MET A 15 -8.99 -3.87 0.05
N PHE A 16 -8.24 -3.15 -0.79
CA PHE A 16 -8.66 -2.88 -2.16
C PHE A 16 -8.68 -4.15 -3.03
N GLU A 17 -7.76 -5.09 -2.83
CA GLU A 17 -7.80 -6.38 -3.54
C GLU A 17 -9.07 -7.18 -3.22
N ARG A 18 -9.41 -7.31 -1.93
CA ARG A 18 -10.65 -8.00 -1.51
C ARG A 18 -11.89 -7.33 -2.10
N ARG A 19 -11.90 -6.00 -2.18
CA ARG A 19 -12.98 -5.24 -2.84
C ARG A 19 -13.01 -5.50 -4.35
N ALA A 20 -11.87 -5.61 -5.02
CA ALA A 20 -11.80 -5.93 -6.45
C ALA A 20 -12.36 -7.34 -6.73
N GLU A 21 -12.03 -8.32 -5.89
CA GLU A 21 -12.53 -9.69 -5.99
C GLU A 21 -14.06 -9.76 -5.83
N SER A 22 -14.61 -8.93 -4.93
CA SER A 22 -16.05 -8.90 -4.63
C SER A 22 -16.85 -7.93 -5.49
N ALA A 23 -16.18 -7.13 -6.34
CA ALA A 23 -16.85 -6.14 -7.18
C ALA A 23 -17.65 -6.81 -8.31
N ALA A 24 -18.93 -6.43 -8.39
CA ALA A 24 -19.87 -6.96 -9.38
C ALA A 24 -19.61 -6.40 -10.78
N ASP A 25 -19.25 -5.11 -10.89
CA ASP A 25 -18.96 -4.46 -12.16
C ASP A 25 -17.45 -4.41 -12.47
N SER A 26 -17.13 -4.48 -13.76
CA SER A 26 -15.76 -4.53 -14.25
C SER A 26 -15.00 -3.23 -14.05
N ILE A 27 -15.69 -2.09 -14.04
CA ILE A 27 -15.09 -0.75 -13.86
C ILE A 27 -14.58 -0.61 -12.43
N SER A 28 -15.42 -0.89 -11.43
CA SER A 28 -15.05 -0.86 -10.02
C SER A 28 -13.96 -1.88 -9.71
N ARG A 29 -14.03 -3.09 -10.30
CA ARG A 29 -12.95 -4.09 -10.17
C ARG A 29 -11.61 -3.55 -10.66
N GLN A 30 -11.59 -2.90 -11.84
CA GLN A 30 -10.37 -2.32 -12.39
C GLN A 30 -9.85 -1.18 -11.50
N HIS A 31 -10.75 -0.29 -11.06
CA HIS A 31 -10.40 0.82 -10.17
C HIS A 31 -9.80 0.34 -8.84
N TYR A 32 -10.39 -0.68 -8.22
CA TYR A 32 -9.86 -1.24 -6.98
C TYR A 32 -8.50 -1.92 -7.19
N LYS A 33 -8.27 -2.57 -8.34
CA LYS A 33 -6.93 -3.11 -8.68
C LYS A 33 -5.89 -2.01 -8.83
N GLU A 34 -6.23 -0.89 -9.47
CA GLU A 34 -5.34 0.26 -9.59
C GLU A 34 -5.01 0.84 -8.21
N MET A 35 -5.99 0.91 -7.32
CA MET A 35 -5.77 1.39 -5.96
C MET A 35 -4.90 0.45 -5.14
N ALA A 36 -5.11 -0.86 -5.24
CA ALA A 36 -4.25 -1.84 -4.60
C ALA A 36 -2.79 -1.73 -5.08
N ALA A 37 -2.59 -1.60 -6.40
CA ALA A 37 -1.27 -1.41 -6.98
C ALA A 37 -0.59 -0.11 -6.51
N HIS A 38 -1.36 0.98 -6.44
CA HIS A 38 -0.87 2.27 -5.95
C HIS A 38 -0.39 2.19 -4.49
N TYR A 39 -1.19 1.59 -3.60
CA TYR A 39 -0.83 1.47 -2.19
C TYR A 39 0.34 0.51 -1.94
N ARG A 40 0.49 -0.55 -2.73
CA ARG A 40 1.70 -1.41 -2.69
C ARG A 40 2.96 -0.66 -3.07
N ARG A 41 2.89 0.17 -4.11
CA ARG A 41 4.01 1.00 -4.53
C ARG A 41 4.43 1.95 -3.41
N LEU A 42 3.46 2.67 -2.82
CA LEU A 42 3.74 3.55 -1.68
C LEU A 42 4.34 2.79 -0.50
N ALA A 43 3.81 1.61 -0.14
CA ALA A 43 4.36 0.79 0.93
C ALA A 43 5.84 0.44 0.68
N THR A 44 6.20 0.13 -0.56
CA THR A 44 7.58 -0.17 -0.97
C THR A 44 8.46 1.07 -0.86
N GLU A 45 8.02 2.21 -1.39
CA GLU A 45 8.75 3.49 -1.31
C GLU A 45 9.00 3.89 0.15
N HIS A 46 8.04 3.66 1.06
CA HIS A 46 8.23 3.93 2.49
C HIS A 46 9.22 2.96 3.18
N LEU A 47 9.29 1.70 2.74
CA LEU A 47 10.30 0.75 3.23
C LEU A 47 11.69 1.13 2.72
N GLU A 48 11.80 1.62 1.48
CA GLU A 48 13.05 2.11 0.89
C GLU A 48 13.54 3.39 1.56
N ILE A 49 12.67 4.38 1.78
CA ILE A 49 13.00 5.60 2.53
C ILE A 49 13.46 5.26 3.95
N SER A 50 12.80 4.31 4.64
CA SER A 50 13.22 3.88 5.97
C SER A 50 14.57 3.13 5.98
N ARG A 51 14.99 2.58 4.83
CA ARG A 51 16.25 1.86 4.65
C ARG A 51 17.40 2.77 4.21
N ASP A 52 17.08 3.85 3.49
CA ASP A 52 18.01 4.85 2.96
C ASP A 52 18.17 6.08 3.87
N GLU A 53 17.73 6.01 5.13
CA GLU A 53 18.06 6.98 6.16
C GLU A 53 19.24 6.46 7.03
N PRO A 54 20.50 6.45 6.54
CA PRO A 54 21.64 6.21 7.40
C PRO A 54 21.85 7.47 8.25
N ALA A 55 21.59 7.32 9.55
CA ALA A 55 22.31 8.00 10.62
C ALA A 55 22.88 9.40 10.27
N ARG A 56 22.03 10.40 10.07
CA ARG A 56 22.43 11.81 10.25
C ARG A 56 21.95 12.33 11.58
N GLN A 57 22.47 11.74 12.66
CA GLN A 57 22.62 12.44 13.93
C GLN A 57 23.98 12.01 14.50
N ALA A 58 24.99 12.83 14.23
CA ALA A 58 26.28 12.87 14.91
C ALA A 58 26.40 14.22 15.61
#